data_AF-A0A140LAY5-F1
#
_entry.id   AF-A0A140LAY5-F1
#
_cell.length_a   1.000
_cell.length_b   1.000
_cell.length_c   1.000
_cell.angle_alpha   90.00
_cell.angle_beta   90.00
_cell.angle_gamma   90.00
#
_symmetry.space_group_name_H-M   'P 1'
#
loop_
_entity.id
_entity.type
_entity.pdbx_description
1 polymer ?
#
loop_
_entity_poly.entity_id
_entity_poly.type
_entity_poly.pdbx_seq_one_letter_code
_entity_poly.pdbx_strand_id
1 'polypeptide(L)'
;MKKDTRFLTRTAILLGITLIVQYMKMPQLLTGSLVNAMLIIAGGTVGTLSGITIGLLTPVIAFLVGILKFPPMVPFIMAGNALYVYLYSTQRNAILRIALPSLAKYAWLSVSVLYILKGFGIKVPPPVVKTFTLPQLITALIGAAIGIAVTSVLWRSFSNEKM
;
A
#
# COMPACT_ATOMS: atom_id res chain seq x y z
N MET A 1 -16.85 21.63 4.64
CA MET A 1 -16.14 22.21 3.48
C MET A 1 -14.63 22.31 3.67
N LYS A 2 -14.04 23.21 4.50
CA LYS A 2 -12.56 23.38 4.55
C LYS A 2 -11.77 22.09 4.90
N LYS A 3 -12.29 21.24 5.80
CA LYS A 3 -11.67 19.94 6.15
C LYS A 3 -11.70 18.95 4.98
N ASP A 4 -12.82 18.92 4.25
CA ASP A 4 -13.05 18.00 3.13
C ASP A 4 -12.15 18.36 1.94
N THR A 5 -12.01 19.65 1.63
CA THR A 5 -11.11 20.14 0.58
C THR A 5 -9.65 19.81 0.88
N ARG A 6 -9.20 19.99 2.15
CA ARG A 6 -7.82 19.67 2.57
C ARG A 6 -7.54 18.17 2.52
N PHE A 7 -8.50 17.35 2.95
CA PHE A 7 -8.42 15.89 2.86
C PHE A 7 -8.27 15.44 1.41
N LEU A 8 -9.16 15.91 0.53
CA LEU A 8 -9.17 15.55 -0.89
C LEU A 8 -7.87 15.96 -1.58
N THR A 9 -7.45 17.22 -1.41
CA THR A 9 -6.24 17.75 -2.06
C THR A 9 -5.00 16.98 -1.64
N ARG A 10 -4.82 16.72 -0.34
CA ARG A 10 -3.66 15.96 0.16
C ARG A 10 -3.66 14.52 -0.32
N THR A 11 -4.83 13.87 -0.31
CA THR A 11 -4.99 12.51 -0.81
C THR A 11 -4.67 12.43 -2.31
N ALA A 12 -5.14 13.39 -3.10
CA ALA A 12 -4.87 13.47 -4.53
C ALA A 12 -3.38 13.66 -4.84
N ILE A 13 -2.68 14.53 -4.11
CA ILE A 13 -1.23 14.74 -4.26
C ILE A 13 -0.47 13.45 -3.93
N LEU A 14 -0.78 12.81 -2.79
CA LEU A 14 -0.13 11.56 -2.39
C LEU A 14 -0.44 10.41 -3.36
N LEU A 15 -1.67 10.34 -3.88
CA LEU A 15 -2.02 9.41 -4.95
C LEU A 15 -1.16 9.66 -6.19
N GLY A 16 -1.06 10.91 -6.65
CA GLY A 16 -0.23 11.29 -7.80
C GLY A 16 1.22 10.86 -7.65
N ILE A 17 1.84 11.13 -6.49
CA ILE A 17 3.21 10.66 -6.18
C ILE A 17 3.29 9.13 -6.24
N THR A 18 2.30 8.43 -5.68
CA THR A 18 2.25 6.97 -5.70
C THR A 18 2.13 6.40 -7.12
N LEU A 19 1.43 7.10 -8.01
CA LEU A 19 1.32 6.72 -9.42
C LEU A 19 2.61 6.97 -10.19
N ILE A 20 3.31 8.09 -9.93
CA ILE A 20 4.63 8.37 -10.52
C ILE A 20 5.60 7.25 -10.18
N VAL A 21 5.66 6.84 -8.90
CA VAL A 21 6.51 5.72 -8.45
C VAL A 21 6.20 4.43 -9.22
N GLN A 22 4.92 4.12 -9.44
CA GLN A 22 4.53 2.93 -10.21
C GLN A 22 4.93 3.05 -11.68
N TYR A 23 4.81 4.24 -12.26
CA TYR A 23 5.10 4.48 -13.67
C TYR A 23 6.59 4.43 -14.00
N MET A 24 7.47 4.65 -13.02
CA MET A 24 8.92 4.48 -13.18
C MET A 24 9.33 3.04 -13.51
N LYS A 25 8.45 2.03 -13.34
CA LYS A 25 8.68 0.62 -13.69
C LYS A 25 10.00 0.05 -13.14
N MET A 26 10.38 0.51 -11.95
CA MET A 26 11.56 0.00 -11.23
C MET A 26 11.35 -1.46 -10.82
N PRO A 27 12.43 -2.18 -10.41
CA PRO A 27 12.30 -3.52 -9.88
C PRO A 27 11.21 -3.62 -8.81
N GLN A 28 10.46 -4.72 -8.82
CA GLN A 28 9.28 -4.92 -7.97
C GLN A 28 9.56 -4.66 -6.47
N LEU A 29 10.76 -5.03 -6.02
CA LEU A 29 11.19 -4.80 -4.64
C LEU A 29 11.22 -3.30 -4.28
N LEU A 30 11.66 -2.44 -5.22
CA LEU A 30 11.70 -1.01 -5.00
C LEU A 30 10.32 -0.38 -5.16
N THR A 31 9.65 -0.65 -6.29
CA THR A 31 8.31 -0.11 -6.59
C THR A 31 7.30 -0.50 -5.50
N GLY A 32 7.26 -1.78 -5.12
CA GLY A 32 6.36 -2.28 -4.09
C GLY A 32 6.63 -1.67 -2.72
N SER A 33 7.90 -1.53 -2.33
CA SER A 33 8.28 -0.90 -1.05
C SER A 33 7.84 0.55 -0.98
N LEU A 34 8.06 1.32 -2.04
CA LEU A 34 7.69 2.73 -2.10
C LEU A 34 6.17 2.91 -2.12
N VAL A 35 5.43 2.09 -2.88
CA VAL A 35 3.96 2.13 -2.87
C VAL A 35 3.43 1.84 -1.46
N ASN A 36 3.93 0.79 -0.79
CA ASN A 36 3.55 0.49 0.59
C ASN A 36 3.88 1.64 1.56
N ALA A 37 5.04 2.27 1.40
CA ALA A 37 5.42 3.45 2.19
C ALA A 37 4.42 4.60 1.99
N MET A 38 4.02 4.87 0.74
CA MET A 38 3.04 5.92 0.44
C MET A 38 1.66 5.64 1.07
N LEU A 39 1.22 4.37 1.11
CA LEU A 39 -0.03 4.00 1.81
C LEU A 39 0.03 4.33 3.30
N ILE A 40 1.16 4.02 3.95
CA ILE A 40 1.39 4.33 5.37
C ILE A 40 1.51 5.84 5.59
N ILE A 41 2.24 6.56 4.74
CA ILE A 41 2.39 8.01 4.83
C ILE A 41 1.02 8.69 4.70
N ALA A 42 0.19 8.28 3.74
CA ALA A 42 -1.16 8.80 3.59
C ALA A 42 -2.04 8.50 4.81
N GLY A 43 -2.02 7.26 5.29
CA GLY A 43 -2.72 6.83 6.49
C GLY A 43 -2.31 7.61 7.74
N GLY A 44 -1.01 7.86 7.90
CA GLY A 44 -0.42 8.50 9.08
C GLY A 44 -0.44 10.03 9.08
N THR A 45 -0.43 10.67 7.91
CA THR A 45 -0.36 12.15 7.80
C THR A 45 -1.70 12.82 7.46
N VAL A 46 -2.57 12.14 6.70
CA VAL A 46 -3.88 12.66 6.29
C VAL A 46 -5.00 11.95 7.03
N GLY A 47 -4.84 10.64 7.25
CA GLY A 47 -5.76 9.80 8.01
C GLY A 47 -5.99 8.45 7.33
N THR A 48 -6.46 7.45 8.09
CA THR A 48 -6.62 6.06 7.63
C THR A 48 -7.42 5.95 6.32
N LEU A 49 -8.51 6.72 6.18
CA LEU A 49 -9.34 6.71 4.97
C LEU A 49 -8.58 7.20 3.73
N SER A 50 -7.61 8.10 3.88
CA SER A 50 -6.76 8.55 2.77
C SER A 50 -5.90 7.40 2.26
N GLY A 51 -5.19 6.71 3.16
CA GLY A 51 -4.37 5.55 2.79
C GLY A 51 -5.19 4.41 2.19
N ILE A 52 -6.39 4.14 2.72
CA ILE A 52 -7.31 3.15 2.13
C ILE A 52 -7.72 3.58 0.72
N THR A 53 -8.13 4.84 0.53
CA THR A 53 -8.54 5.37 -0.79
C THR A 53 -7.43 5.18 -1.82
N ILE A 54 -6.19 5.54 -1.48
CA ILE A 54 -5.03 5.31 -2.36
C ILE A 54 -4.81 3.82 -2.59
N GLY A 55 -4.94 2.99 -1.55
CA GLY A 55 -4.83 1.54 -1.63
C GLY A 55 -5.84 0.89 -2.57
N LEU A 56 -7.04 1.45 -2.68
CA LEU A 56 -8.10 0.99 -3.58
C LEU A 56 -7.88 1.49 -5.01
N LEU A 57 -7.45 2.74 -5.18
CA LEU A 57 -7.29 3.34 -6.52
C LEU A 57 -6.02 2.90 -7.24
N THR A 58 -4.93 2.67 -6.51
CA THR A 58 -3.63 2.34 -7.11
C THR A 58 -3.65 1.11 -8.03
N PRO A 59 -4.27 -0.04 -7.67
CA PRO A 59 -4.26 -1.23 -8.53
C PRO A 59 -5.17 -1.05 -9.75
N VAL A 60 -6.28 -0.31 -9.59
CA VAL A 60 -7.20 0.01 -10.69
C VAL A 60 -6.48 0.87 -11.72
N ILE A 61 -5.81 1.93 -11.29
CA ILE A 61 -5.09 2.82 -12.20
C ILE A 61 -3.90 2.07 -12.82
N ALA A 62 -3.16 1.27 -12.05
CA ALA A 62 -2.05 0.45 -12.58
C ALA A 62 -2.51 -0.51 -13.68
N PHE A 63 -3.72 -1.06 -13.56
CA PHE A 63 -4.34 -1.86 -14.61
C PHE A 63 -4.69 -1.02 -15.85
N LEU A 64 -5.37 0.12 -15.67
CA LEU A 64 -5.78 1.00 -16.77
C LEU A 64 -4.59 1.53 -17.58
N VAL A 65 -3.46 1.84 -16.94
CA VAL A 65 -2.24 2.31 -17.62
C VAL A 65 -1.33 1.17 -18.10
N GLY A 66 -1.75 -0.10 -17.96
CA GLY A 66 -1.05 -1.27 -18.48
C GLY A 66 0.20 -1.71 -17.70
N ILE A 67 0.40 -1.22 -16.47
CA ILE A 67 1.49 -1.68 -15.58
C ILE A 67 1.16 -3.05 -15.00
N LEU A 68 -0.09 -3.23 -14.52
CA LEU A 68 -0.55 -4.49 -13.96
C LEU A 68 -1.10 -5.40 -15.08
N LYS A 69 -0.32 -6.41 -15.45
CA LYS A 69 -0.62 -7.33 -16.57
C LYS A 69 -1.56 -8.49 -16.22
N PHE A 70 -2.06 -8.57 -14.98
CA PHE A 70 -2.92 -9.65 -14.53
C PHE A 70 -4.15 -9.12 -13.78
N PRO A 71 -5.23 -8.78 -14.52
CA PRO A 71 -6.42 -8.11 -13.99
C PRO A 71 -7.14 -8.83 -12.84
N PRO A 72 -7.24 -10.18 -12.81
CA PRO A 72 -7.91 -10.89 -11.71
C PRO A 72 -7.34 -10.58 -10.33
N MET A 73 -6.10 -10.08 -10.25
CA MET A 73 -5.45 -9.75 -8.98
C MET A 73 -5.85 -8.38 -8.42
N VAL A 74 -6.42 -7.48 -9.25
CA VAL A 74 -6.84 -6.12 -8.84
C VAL A 74 -7.67 -6.12 -7.55
N PRO A 75 -8.81 -6.83 -7.45
CA PRO A 75 -9.64 -6.79 -6.23
C PRO A 75 -8.91 -7.32 -4.99
N PHE A 76 -8.03 -8.31 -5.14
CA PHE A 76 -7.25 -8.86 -4.05
C PHE A 76 -6.17 -7.88 -3.56
N ILE A 77 -5.51 -7.16 -4.48
CA ILE A 77 -4.54 -6.11 -4.13
C ILE A 77 -5.25 -4.97 -3.41
N MET A 78 -6.41 -4.54 -3.91
CA MET A 78 -7.23 -3.50 -3.26
C MET A 78 -7.56 -3.87 -1.82
N ALA A 79 -8.08 -5.08 -1.60
CA ALA A 79 -8.37 -5.59 -0.26
C ALA A 79 -7.11 -5.69 0.62
N GLY A 80 -6.01 -6.20 0.07
CA GLY A 80 -4.74 -6.30 0.79
C GLY A 80 -4.15 -4.94 1.17
N ASN A 81 -4.27 -3.94 0.31
CA ASN A 81 -3.85 -2.56 0.58
C ASN A 81 -4.72 -1.90 1.67
N ALA A 82 -6.03 -2.07 1.59
CA ALA A 82 -6.96 -1.56 2.59
C ALA A 82 -6.71 -2.20 3.96
N LEU A 83 -6.54 -3.54 4.00
CA LEU A 83 -6.19 -4.29 5.20
C LEU A 83 -4.88 -3.81 5.81
N TYR A 84 -3.87 -3.60 4.98
CA TYR A 84 -2.56 -3.11 5.41
C TYR A 84 -2.62 -1.75 6.12
N VAL A 85 -3.33 -0.78 5.52
CA VAL A 85 -3.50 0.56 6.12
C VAL A 85 -4.37 0.50 7.37
N TYR A 86 -5.45 -0.28 7.35
CA TYR A 86 -6.35 -0.44 8.48
C TYR A 86 -5.61 -1.01 9.70
N LEU A 87 -4.91 -2.14 9.53
CA LEU A 87 -4.15 -2.77 10.60
C LEU A 87 -3.02 -1.87 11.11
N TYR A 88 -2.33 -1.15 10.23
CA TYR A 88 -1.35 -0.14 10.65
C TYR A 88 -1.96 0.90 11.61
N SER A 89 -3.18 1.36 11.32
CA SER A 89 -3.84 2.42 12.10
C SER A 89 -4.38 1.96 13.45
N THR A 90 -4.62 0.66 13.64
CA THR A 90 -5.18 0.10 14.88
C THR A 90 -4.11 -0.23 15.91
N GLN A 91 -2.84 -0.34 15.50
CA GLN A 91 -1.75 -0.72 16.38
C GLN A 91 -1.09 0.49 17.04
N ARG A 92 -0.81 0.39 18.35
CA ARG A 92 -0.04 1.40 19.11
C ARG A 92 1.43 1.02 19.29
N ASN A 93 1.73 -0.28 19.38
CA ASN A 93 3.09 -0.77 19.53
C ASN A 93 3.87 -0.63 18.21
N ALA A 94 5.08 -0.06 18.27
CA ALA A 94 5.91 0.23 17.09
C ALA A 94 6.22 -1.02 16.25
N ILE A 95 6.49 -2.16 16.89
CA ILE A 95 6.81 -3.42 16.22
C ILE A 95 5.55 -3.97 15.55
N LEU A 96 4.42 -3.98 16.27
CA LEU A 96 3.14 -4.49 15.72
C LEU A 96 2.62 -3.63 14.57
N ARG A 97 2.89 -2.31 14.58
CA ARG A 97 2.56 -1.41 13.46
C ARG A 97 3.27 -1.77 12.15
N ILE A 98 4.37 -2.53 12.21
CA ILE A 98 5.11 -3.00 11.04
C ILE A 98 4.75 -4.45 10.73
N ALA A 99 4.90 -5.34 11.73
CA ALA A 99 4.79 -6.77 11.55
C ALA A 99 3.37 -7.22 11.19
N LEU A 100 2.36 -6.79 11.95
CA LEU A 100 0.98 -7.24 11.77
C LEU A 100 0.39 -6.88 10.39
N PRO A 101 0.41 -5.62 9.92
CA PRO A 101 -0.13 -5.30 8.60
C PRO A 101 0.66 -5.99 7.48
N SER A 102 1.98 -6.09 7.60
CA SER A 102 2.83 -6.72 6.57
C SER A 102 2.55 -8.21 6.43
N LEU A 103 2.48 -8.93 7.56
CA LEU A 103 2.18 -10.36 7.57
C LEU A 103 0.75 -10.63 7.08
N ALA A 104 -0.23 -9.83 7.51
CA ALA A 104 -1.62 -9.98 7.08
C ALA A 104 -1.78 -9.75 5.58
N LYS A 105 -1.16 -8.69 5.04
CA LYS A 105 -1.16 -8.41 3.61
C LYS A 105 -0.48 -9.52 2.81
N TYR A 106 0.68 -9.98 3.26
CA TYR A 106 1.41 -11.09 2.63
C TYR A 106 0.57 -12.37 2.62
N ALA A 107 -0.01 -12.74 3.75
CA ALA A 107 -0.84 -13.93 3.88
C ALA A 107 -2.04 -13.85 2.94
N TRP A 108 -2.77 -12.72 2.95
CA TRP A 108 -3.90 -12.49 2.06
C TRP A 108 -3.53 -12.65 0.58
N LEU A 109 -2.48 -11.96 0.12
CA LEU A 109 -2.09 -11.97 -1.29
C LEU A 109 -1.51 -13.33 -1.71
N SER A 110 -0.72 -13.97 -0.84
CA SER A 110 -0.16 -15.30 -1.10
C SER A 110 -1.25 -16.36 -1.21
N VAL A 111 -2.20 -16.37 -0.26
CA VAL A 111 -3.35 -17.29 -0.30
C VAL A 111 -4.21 -17.02 -1.54
N SER A 112 -4.37 -15.75 -1.91
CA SER A 112 -5.14 -15.36 -3.11
C SER A 112 -4.55 -15.96 -4.39
N VAL A 113 -3.24 -15.81 -4.61
CA VAL A 113 -2.58 -16.31 -5.84
C VAL A 113 -2.33 -17.81 -5.83
N LEU A 114 -2.14 -18.42 -4.66
CA LEU A 114 -1.83 -19.84 -4.55
C LEU A 114 -3.08 -20.72 -4.57
N TYR A 115 -4.17 -20.27 -3.94
CA TYR A 115 -5.35 -21.09 -3.69
C TYR A 115 -6.63 -20.48 -4.24
N ILE A 116 -6.97 -19.24 -3.89
CA ILE A 116 -8.29 -18.66 -4.20
C ILE A 116 -8.50 -18.55 -5.71
N LEU A 117 -7.58 -17.88 -6.43
CA LEU A 117 -7.69 -17.71 -7.88
C LEU A 117 -7.70 -19.05 -8.62
N LYS A 118 -6.88 -20.01 -8.17
CA LYS A 118 -6.86 -21.36 -8.76
C LYS A 118 -8.18 -22.11 -8.49
N GLY A 119 -8.77 -21.93 -7.31
CA GLY A 119 -10.07 -22.49 -6.96
C GLY A 119 -11.20 -21.97 -7.85
N PHE A 120 -11.10 -20.74 -8.34
CA PHE A 120 -11.99 -20.17 -9.36
C PHE A 120 -11.66 -20.61 -10.80
N GLY A 121 -10.73 -21.55 -11.00
CA GLY A 121 -10.31 -22.02 -12.32
C GLY A 121 -9.39 -21.05 -13.08
N ILE A 122 -8.90 -19.99 -12.43
CA ILE A 122 -8.05 -18.98 -13.07
C ILE A 122 -6.61 -19.49 -13.08
N LYS A 123 -6.04 -19.64 -14.28
CA LYS A 123 -4.62 -20.01 -14.46
C LYS A 123 -3.73 -18.80 -14.14
N VAL A 124 -3.06 -18.85 -12.98
CA VAL A 124 -2.14 -17.80 -12.54
C VAL A 124 -0.73 -18.05 -13.11
N PRO A 125 -0.15 -17.10 -13.87
CA PRO A 125 1.20 -17.26 -14.40
C PRO A 125 2.26 -17.34 -13.29
N PRO A 126 3.32 -18.16 -13.44
CA PRO A 126 4.38 -18.29 -12.42
C PRO A 126 5.04 -16.96 -12.01
N PRO A 127 5.29 -15.98 -12.92
CA PRO A 127 5.82 -14.68 -12.51
C PRO A 127 4.91 -13.92 -11.53
N VAL A 128 3.58 -14.01 -11.71
CA VAL A 128 2.60 -13.38 -10.82
C VAL A 128 2.65 -14.00 -9.43
N VAL A 129 2.71 -15.33 -9.35
CA VAL A 129 2.83 -16.03 -8.05
C VAL A 129 4.11 -15.61 -7.31
N LYS A 130 5.23 -15.49 -8.02
CA LYS A 130 6.50 -15.03 -7.43
C LYS A 130 6.40 -13.61 -6.89
N THR A 131 5.72 -12.70 -7.59
CA THR A 131 5.54 -11.32 -7.15
C THR A 131 4.74 -11.21 -5.84
N PHE A 132 3.68 -12.01 -5.68
CA PHE A 132 2.74 -11.89 -4.56
C PHE A 132 3.02 -12.81 -3.36
N THR A 133 4.15 -13.52 -3.37
CA THR A 133 4.61 -14.38 -2.28
C THR A 133 5.73 -13.71 -1.47
N LEU A 134 6.89 -14.33 -1.25
CA LEU A 134 7.91 -13.81 -0.33
C LEU A 134 8.37 -12.36 -0.62
N PRO A 135 8.55 -11.93 -1.89
CA PRO A 135 8.86 -10.53 -2.19
C PRO A 135 7.79 -9.55 -1.67
N GLN A 136 6.53 -9.97 -1.62
CA GLN A 136 5.43 -9.15 -1.11
C GLN A 136 5.55 -8.88 0.40
N LEU A 137 6.08 -9.84 1.17
CA LEU A 137 6.37 -9.63 2.59
C LEU A 137 7.49 -8.62 2.79
N ILE A 138 8.60 -8.78 2.05
CA ILE A 138 9.76 -7.89 2.14
C ILE A 138 9.36 -6.46 1.79
N THR A 139 8.66 -6.28 0.66
CA THR A 139 8.17 -4.95 0.26
C THR A 139 7.22 -4.32 1.27
N ALA A 140 6.37 -5.12 1.93
CA ALA A 140 5.44 -4.62 2.94
C ALA A 140 6.17 -4.17 4.21
N LEU A 141 7.19 -4.93 4.65
CA LEU A 141 8.01 -4.60 5.81
C LEU A 141 8.83 -3.32 5.56
N ILE A 142 9.53 -3.25 4.42
CA ILE A 142 10.32 -2.07 4.04
C ILE A 142 9.41 -0.85 3.93
N GLY A 143 8.26 -1.00 3.25
CA GLY A 143 7.29 0.08 3.12
C GLY A 143 6.76 0.58 4.45
N ALA A 144 6.44 -0.33 5.38
CA ALA A 144 5.97 0.05 6.72
C ALA A 144 7.05 0.81 7.49
N ALA A 145 8.29 0.29 7.48
CA ALA A 145 9.41 0.93 8.15
C ALA A 145 9.68 2.34 7.61
N ILE A 146 9.80 2.49 6.28
CA ILE A 146 10.02 3.79 5.63
C ILE A 146 8.85 4.74 5.90
N GLY A 147 7.62 4.27 5.70
CA GLY A 147 6.42 5.10 5.87
C GLY A 147 6.27 5.62 7.30
N ILE A 148 6.55 4.80 8.31
CA ILE A 148 6.55 5.21 9.72
C ILE A 148 7.67 6.21 10.00
N ALA A 149 8.88 5.97 9.50
CA ALA A 149 10.01 6.89 9.70
C ALA A 149 9.68 8.28 9.13
N VAL A 150 9.21 8.35 7.88
CA VAL A 150 8.82 9.60 7.22
C VAL A 150 7.69 10.29 7.97
N THR A 151 6.63 9.56 8.35
CA THR A 151 5.50 10.13 9.09
C THR A 151 5.94 10.71 10.43
N SER A 152 6.87 10.04 11.13
CA SER A 152 7.39 10.48 12.43
C SER A 152 8.22 11.77 12.31
N VAL A 153 9.05 11.89 11.25
CA VAL A 153 9.81 13.11 10.96
C VAL A 153 8.89 14.28 10.64
N LEU A 154 7.89 14.06 9.77
CA LEU A 154 6.92 15.09 9.42
C LEU A 154 6.14 15.59 10.63
N TRP A 155 5.71 14.68 11.52
CA TRP A 155 4.98 15.06 12.74
C TRP A 155 5.80 15.94 13.68
N ARG A 156 7.09 15.62 13.85
CA ARG A 156 8.01 16.41 14.67
C ARG A 156 8.20 17.83 14.09
N SER A 157 8.38 17.93 12.78
CA SER A 157 8.52 19.23 12.10
C SER A 157 7.30 20.12 12.32
N PHE A 158 6.08 19.60 12.13
CA PHE A 158 4.85 20.37 12.31
C PHE A 158 4.51 20.69 13.78
N SER A 159 5.07 19.94 14.73
CA SER A 159 4.88 20.22 16.17
C SER A 159 5.83 21.32 16.64
N ASN A 160 7.05 21.36 16.08
CA ASN A 160 8.04 22.38 16.40
C ASN A 160 7.70 23.77 15.83
N GLU A 161 6.95 23.85 14.72
CA GLU A 161 6.48 25.15 14.16
C GLU A 161 5.34 25.80 14.98
N LYS A 162 4.78 25.09 15.97
CA LYS A 162 3.67 25.60 16.80
C LYS A 162 4.10 26.06 18.19
N MET A 163 5.38 25.99 18.52
CA MET A 163 5.99 26.58 19.71
C MET A 163 6.67 27.90 19.33
#